data_AF-A0A961ITY3-F1
#
_entry.id   AF-A0A961ITY3-F1
#
_cell.length_a   1.000
_cell.length_b   1.000
_cell.length_c   1.000
_cell.angle_alpha   90.00
_cell.angle_beta   90.00
_cell.angle_gamma   90.00
#
_symmetry.space_group_name_H-M   'P 1'
#
loop_
_entity.id
_entity.type
_entity.pdbx_description
1 polymer ?
#
loop_
_entity_poly.entity_id
_entity_poly.type
_entity_poly.pdbx_seq_one_letter_code
_entity_poly.pdbx_strand_id
1 'polypeptide(L)' 'MPGYKILGACNPKLAFQAIGHEPKVGAMLPCNVILRAVEGGVEVSAVDPQASMAGIDNEELKAVAGQVKEMLATVVAAI' A
#
# COMPACT_ATOMS: atom_id res chain seq x y z
N MET A 1 5.39 22.57 -10.72
CA MET A 1 5.26 21.11 -10.62
C MET A 1 3.89 20.76 -11.16
N PRO A 2 3.74 19.82 -12.11
CA PRO A 2 2.41 19.33 -12.51
C PRO A 2 1.67 18.78 -11.27
N GLY A 3 0.34 18.69 -11.35
CA GLY A 3 -0.49 18.26 -10.21
C GLY A 3 0.02 16.97 -9.57
N TYR A 4 0.14 16.96 -8.23
CA TYR A 4 0.67 15.83 -7.48
C TYR A 4 -0.04 15.71 -6.14
N LYS A 5 -0.61 14.54 -5.85
CA LYS A 5 -1.32 14.28 -4.59
C LYS A 5 -0.90 12.93 -4.04
N ILE A 6 -0.68 12.87 -2.71
CA ILE A 6 -0.43 11.63 -1.97
C ILE A 6 -1.65 11.34 -1.12
N LEU A 7 -2.17 10.12 -1.21
CA LEU A 7 -3.27 9.60 -0.41
C LEU A 7 -2.75 8.46 0.47
N GLY A 8 -3.24 8.39 1.71
CA GLY A 8 -3.06 7.24 2.58
C GLY A 8 -4.30 6.35 2.57
N ALA A 9 -4.21 5.16 1.99
CA ALA A 9 -5.27 4.17 2.00
C ALA A 9 -5.00 3.12 3.09
N CYS A 10 -6.02 2.79 3.88
CA CYS A 10 -5.89 1.84 4.97
C CYS A 10 -7.12 0.94 5.07
N ASN A 11 -6.90 -0.37 5.17
CA ASN A 11 -7.91 -1.31 5.63
C ASN A 11 -7.70 -1.55 7.13
N PRO A 12 -8.58 -1.03 8.01
CA PRO A 12 -8.36 -1.09 9.46
C PRO A 12 -8.23 -2.51 10.02
N LYS A 13 -8.93 -3.49 9.44
CA LYS A 13 -8.86 -4.89 9.91
C LYS A 13 -7.49 -5.50 9.62
N LEU A 14 -6.99 -5.33 8.40
CA LEU A 14 -5.67 -5.85 8.00
C LEU A 14 -4.54 -5.08 8.67
N ALA A 15 -4.68 -3.76 8.86
CA ALA A 15 -3.72 -2.96 9.60
C ALA A 15 -3.60 -3.43 11.06
N PHE A 16 -4.73 -3.66 11.74
CA PHE A 16 -4.74 -4.19 13.11
C PHE A 16 -4.07 -5.57 13.17
N GLN A 17 -4.39 -6.46 12.23
CA GLN A 17 -3.75 -7.77 12.14
C GLN A 17 -2.23 -7.67 11.92
N ALA A 18 -1.79 -6.83 10.97
CA ALA A 18 -0.37 -6.61 10.68
C ALA A 18 0.40 -6.10 11.90
N ILE A 19 -0.16 -5.11 12.62
CA ILE A 19 0.43 -4.59 13.87
C ILE A 19 0.49 -5.68 14.95
N GLY A 20 -0.49 -6.59 14.98
CA GLY A 20 -0.48 -7.75 15.86
C GLY A 20 0.66 -8.73 15.59
N HIS A 21 1.02 -8.94 14.32
CA HIS A 21 2.13 -9.82 13.91
C HIS A 21 3.50 -9.14 14.05
N GLU A 22 3.61 -7.86 13.70
CA GLU A 22 4.83 -7.06 13.81
C GLU A 22 4.47 -5.63 14.24
N PRO A 23 4.59 -5.29 15.54
CA PRO A 23 4.21 -3.97 16.05
C PRO A 23 4.91 -2.80 15.35
N LYS A 24 6.17 -2.99 14.89
CA LYS A 24 6.93 -1.93 14.21
C LYS A 24 6.46 -1.68 12.78
N VAL A 25 5.62 -2.55 12.21
CA VAL A 25 5.06 -2.36 10.86
C VAL A 25 4.21 -1.10 10.76
N GLY A 26 3.72 -0.56 11.88
CA GLY A 26 3.00 0.71 11.92
C GLY A 26 3.75 1.87 11.27
N ALA A 27 5.09 1.84 11.23
CA ALA A 27 5.91 2.84 10.53
C ALA A 27 5.80 2.79 8.99
N MET A 28 5.30 1.67 8.44
CA MET A 28 5.08 1.45 7.01
C MET A 28 3.60 1.62 6.61
N LEU A 29 2.72 1.94 7.55
CA LEU A 29 1.32 2.25 7.30
C LEU A 29 1.12 3.77 7.19
N PRO A 30 0.13 4.25 6.41
CA PRO A 30 -0.81 3.50 5.56
C PRO A 30 -0.21 3.14 4.18
N CYS A 31 -0.98 2.43 3.36
CA CYS A 31 -0.60 2.19 1.96
C CYS A 31 -0.70 3.50 1.16
N ASN A 32 0.45 4.02 0.72
CA ASN A 32 0.49 5.24 -0.06
C ASN A 32 -0.01 5.01 -1.50
N VAL A 33 -0.83 5.93 -1.98
CA VAL A 33 -1.27 6.02 -3.39
C VAL A 33 -0.96 7.42 -3.89
N ILE A 34 -0.29 7.52 -5.03
CA ILE A 34 0.04 8.80 -5.66
C ILE A 34 -0.84 9.03 -6.88
N LEU A 35 -1.26 10.28 -7.07
CA LEU A 35 -1.92 10.77 -8.28
C LEU A 35 -1.04 11.86 -8.86
N ARG A 36 -0.61 11.68 -10.10
CA ARG A 36 0.31 12.58 -10.78
C ARG A 36 -0.24 12.98 -12.14
N ALA A 37 -0.29 14.28 -12.41
CA ALA A 37 -0.63 14.78 -13.74
C ALA A 37 0.50 14.44 -14.73
N VAL A 38 0.12 13.85 -15.86
CA VAL A 38 0.97 13.47 -16.98
C VAL A 38 0.38 14.01 -18.28
N GLU A 39 1.14 13.96 -19.37
CA GLU A 39 0.59 14.27 -20.69
C GLU A 39 -0.52 13.26 -21.02
N GLY A 40 -1.74 13.75 -21.22
CA GLY A 40 -2.91 12.91 -21.50
C GLY A 40 -3.75 12.50 -20.29
N GLY A 41 -3.43 12.92 -19.05
CA GLY A 41 -4.32 12.70 -17.91
C GLY A 41 -3.66 12.64 -16.54
N VAL A 42 -4.14 11.72 -15.69
CA VAL A 42 -3.63 11.48 -14.34
C VAL A 42 -3.17 10.03 -14.25
N GLU A 43 -1.90 9.84 -13.91
CA GLU A 43 -1.34 8.54 -13.54
C GLU A 43 -1.64 8.26 -12.06
N VAL A 44 -2.10 7.05 -11.77
CA VAL A 44 -2.35 6.55 -10.42
C VAL A 44 -1.38 5.42 -10.12
N SER A 45 -0.68 5.48 -8.99
CA SER A 45 0.23 4.41 -8.56
C SER A 45 0.06 4.11 -7.08
N ALA A 46 0.01 2.84 -6.72
CA ALA A 46 -0.07 2.38 -5.34
C ALA A 46 1.24 1.74 -4.90
N VAL A 47 1.57 1.86 -3.62
CA VAL A 47 2.71 1.17 -3.01
C VAL A 47 2.53 -0.35 -3.10
N ASP A 48 3.63 -1.09 -3.30
CA ASP A 48 3.65 -2.53 -3.08
C ASP A 48 3.98 -2.80 -1.60
N PRO A 49 3.02 -3.30 -0.79
CA PRO A 49 3.25 -3.57 0.63
C PRO A 49 4.25 -4.72 0.86
N GLN A 50 4.34 -5.72 -0.03
CA GLN A 50 5.32 -6.80 0.12
C GLN A 50 6.74 -6.28 -0.11
N ALA A 51 6.93 -5.44 -1.12
CA ALA A 51 8.22 -4.81 -1.37
C ALA A 51 8.63 -3.88 -0.22
N SER A 52 7.65 -3.11 0.31
CA SER A 52 7.89 -2.17 1.42
C SER A 52 8.31 -2.90 2.71
N MET A 53 7.78 -4.10 2.93
CA MET A 53 8.03 -4.91 4.13
C MET A 53 9.12 -5.98 3.93
N ALA A 54 9.82 -5.99 2.79
CA ALA A 54 10.76 -7.06 2.42
C ALA A 54 11.92 -7.27 3.42
N GLY A 55 12.26 -6.25 4.21
CA GLY A 55 13.28 -6.35 5.26
C GLY A 55 12.79 -6.97 6.58
N ILE A 56 11.50 -7.30 6.70
CA ILE A 56 10.92 -7.91 7.89
C ILE A 56 10.77 -9.42 7.64
N ASP A 57 11.49 -10.22 8.42
CA ASP A 57 11.43 -11.67 8.33
C ASP A 57 10.28 -12.23 9.17
N ASN A 58 9.05 -12.06 8.67
CA ASN A 58 7.84 -12.57 9.31
C ASN A 58 6.84 -13.07 8.24
N GLU A 59 6.64 -14.38 8.16
CA GLU A 59 5.78 -15.02 7.16
C GLU A 59 4.30 -14.64 7.33
N GLU A 60 3.82 -14.47 8.56
CA GLU A 60 2.43 -14.04 8.81
C GLU A 60 2.20 -12.63 8.29
N LEU A 61 3.17 -11.74 8.49
CA LEU A 61 3.12 -10.40 7.93
C LEU A 61 3.17 -10.40 6.39
N LYS A 62 4.04 -11.23 5.80
CA LYS A 62 4.14 -11.38 4.33
C LYS A 62 2.81 -11.86 3.72
N ALA A 63 2.08 -12.74 4.40
CA ALA A 63 0.76 -13.19 3.99
C ALA A 63 -0.27 -12.05 4.01
N VAL A 64 -0.31 -11.24 5.09
CA VAL A 64 -1.19 -10.06 5.17
C VAL A 64 -0.83 -9.03 4.09
N ALA A 65 0.46 -8.77 3.87
CA ALA A 65 0.93 -7.87 2.82
C ALA A 65 0.52 -8.36 1.42
N GLY A 66 0.55 -9.67 1.18
CA GLY A 66 0.06 -10.28 -0.06
C GLY A 66 -1.42 -9.99 -0.33
N GLN A 67 -2.29 -10.14 0.68
CA GLN A 67 -3.71 -9.82 0.56
C GLN A 67 -3.92 -8.33 0.24
N VAL A 68 -3.21 -7.43 0.93
CA VAL A 68 -3.32 -5.98 0.67
C VAL A 68 -2.85 -5.64 -0.75
N LYS A 69 -1.78 -6.28 -1.24
CA LYS A 69 -1.28 -6.10 -2.60
C LYS A 69 -2.32 -6.47 -3.65
N GLU A 70 -2.99 -7.60 -3.50
CA GLU A 70 -4.06 -8.03 -4.41
C GLU A 70 -5.23 -7.04 -4.43
N MET A 71 -5.62 -6.53 -3.25
CA MET A 71 -6.65 -5.50 -3.14
C MET A 71 -6.26 -4.20 -3.87
N LEU A 72 -5.04 -3.71 -3.66
CA LEU A 72 -4.54 -2.49 -4.31
C LEU A 72 -4.44 -2.69 -5.83
N ALA A 73 -3.93 -3.83 -6.29
CA ALA A 73 -3.84 -4.16 -7.71
C ALA A 73 -5.23 -4.17 -8.35
N THR A 74 -6.23 -4.76 -7.68
CA THR A 74 -7.63 -4.76 -8.16
C THR A 74 -8.18 -3.36 -8.30
N VAL A 75 -7.96 -2.48 -7.32
CA VAL A 75 -8.46 -1.10 -7.36
C VAL A 75 -7.77 -0.29 -8.45
N VAL A 76 -6.46 -0.44 -8.61
CA VAL A 76 -5.69 0.28 -9.66
C VAL A 76 -6.10 -0.19 -11.06
N ALA A 77 -6.36 -1.49 -11.25
CA ALA A 77 -6.79 -2.04 -12.54
C ALA A 77 -8.23 -1.65 -12.94
N ALA A 78 -9.03 -1.14 -12.00
CA ALA A 78 -10.42 -0.73 -12.24
C ALA A 78 -10.55 0.74 -12.70
N ILE A 79 -9.43 1.46 -12.84
CA ILE A 79 -9.35 2.89 -13.24
C ILE A 79 -8.94 2.98 -14.70
#